data_AF-A0A428MHY5-F1
#
_entry.id   AF-A0A428MHY5-F1
#
_cell.length_a   1.000
_cell.length_b   1.000
_cell.length_c   1.000
_cell.angle_alpha   90.00
_cell.angle_beta   90.00
_cell.angle_gamma   90.00
#
_symmetry.space_group_name_H-M   'P 1'
#
loop_
_entity.id
_entity.type
_entity.pdbx_description
1 polymer ?
#
loop_
_entity_poly.entity_id
_entity_poly.type
_entity_poly.pdbx_seq_one_letter_code
_entity_poly.pdbx_strand_id
1 'polypeptide(L)'
;MKHPFARSLTSLVVLLAALTLTAQAPQQSGTLLIAGHSGQAPTVQINGRSYVDIESLARLTHGSLSFQSNQITLALPGSPTNSPAAKTAPTGFSTGFLKAAIEVMTEIREWRVAIVNAVQTNNPVDEVWVSRFSRATRSKLALASAAIETDADRSAFQLVTNGFNNMQQLSDKYVQRRKNLQFTPTNSFDNDPLDQKVLSCAQGLAALAVNNQFKDVPSCH
;
A
#
# COMPACT_ATOMS: atom_id res chain seq x y z
N MET A 1 -2.88 -44.35 -57.09
CA MET A 1 -3.25 -43.12 -56.37
C MET A 1 -2.20 -42.90 -55.28
N LYS A 2 -1.40 -41.82 -55.37
CA LYS A 2 -0.32 -41.48 -54.44
C LYS A 2 -0.77 -40.28 -53.61
N HIS A 3 -0.77 -40.38 -52.28
CA HIS A 3 -0.93 -39.23 -51.39
C HIS A 3 0.43 -38.57 -51.14
N PRO A 4 0.51 -37.23 -51.20
CA PRO A 4 1.47 -36.52 -50.38
C PRO A 4 0.76 -35.35 -49.68
N PHE A 5 0.61 -35.40 -48.36
CA PHE A 5 0.43 -34.19 -47.55
C PHE A 5 0.96 -34.45 -46.15
N ALA A 6 2.29 -34.48 -46.07
CA ALA A 6 3.02 -34.31 -44.83
C ALA A 6 3.87 -33.04 -44.98
N ARG A 7 3.88 -32.23 -43.91
CA ARG A 7 4.64 -30.98 -43.69
C ARG A 7 3.86 -29.68 -43.89
N SER A 8 3.05 -29.32 -42.90
CA SER A 8 2.95 -27.93 -42.46
C SER A 8 2.34 -27.87 -41.06
N LEU A 9 3.13 -28.18 -40.03
CA LEU A 9 2.69 -28.04 -38.63
C LEU A 9 3.79 -27.51 -37.70
N THR A 10 4.97 -27.18 -38.22
CA THR A 10 6.11 -26.70 -37.42
C THR A 10 6.16 -25.17 -37.26
N SER A 11 5.36 -24.38 -37.99
CA SER A 11 5.44 -22.91 -37.90
C SER A 11 4.54 -22.27 -36.84
N LEU A 12 3.53 -22.96 -36.29
CA LEU A 12 2.58 -22.32 -35.37
C LEU A 12 3.05 -22.29 -33.90
N VAL A 13 4.00 -23.15 -33.51
CA VAL A 13 4.47 -23.25 -32.12
C VAL A 13 5.47 -22.15 -31.76
N VAL A 14 6.17 -21.57 -32.75
CA VAL A 14 7.18 -20.53 -32.50
C VAL A 14 6.57 -19.14 -32.25
N LEU A 15 5.35 -18.89 -32.72
CA LEU A 15 4.75 -17.55 -32.63
C LEU A 15 4.04 -17.23 -31.30
N LEU A 16 3.73 -18.22 -30.46
CA LEU A 16 3.09 -17.99 -29.15
C LEU A 16 4.09 -17.81 -27.99
N ALA A 17 5.39 -18.03 -28.21
CA ALA A 17 6.40 -17.86 -27.16
C ALA A 17 6.84 -16.39 -26.96
N ALA A 18 6.40 -15.46 -27.81
CA ALA A 18 6.91 -14.08 -27.84
C ALA A 18 6.13 -13.07 -26.96
N LEU A 19 5.08 -13.47 -26.25
CA LEU A 19 4.17 -12.54 -25.55
C LEU A 19 4.36 -12.42 -24.03
N THR A 20 5.43 -12.96 -23.45
CA THR A 20 5.67 -12.89 -21.99
C THR A 20 6.98 -12.20 -21.64
N LEU A 21 7.10 -10.93 -22.03
CA LEU A 21 8.10 -10.01 -21.46
C LEU A 21 7.38 -8.74 -20.99
N THR A 22 6.64 -8.84 -19.89
CA THR A 22 6.43 -7.67 -19.04
C THR A 22 7.77 -7.39 -18.36
N ALA A 23 8.63 -6.64 -19.05
CA ALA A 23 9.82 -6.07 -18.45
C ALA A 23 9.35 -5.13 -17.34
N GLN A 24 9.32 -5.63 -16.10
CA GLN A 24 9.41 -4.78 -14.94
C GLN A 24 10.80 -4.15 -15.05
N ALA A 25 10.85 -2.93 -15.59
CA ALA A 25 12.09 -2.18 -15.61
C ALA A 25 12.62 -2.17 -14.17
N PRO A 26 13.86 -2.62 -13.91
CA PRO A 26 14.42 -2.56 -12.58
C PRO A 26 14.32 -1.11 -12.13
N GLN A 27 13.64 -0.84 -11.01
CA GLN A 27 13.63 0.48 -10.40
C GLN A 27 15.08 0.80 -10.04
N GLN A 28 15.76 1.52 -10.93
CA GLN A 28 17.15 1.89 -10.75
C GLN A 28 17.23 2.72 -9.47
N SER A 29 17.88 2.12 -8.48
CA SER A 29 18.07 2.70 -7.16
C SER A 29 19.37 3.48 -7.17
N GLY A 30 19.31 4.75 -6.76
CA GLY A 30 20.45 5.65 -6.68
C GLY A 30 20.58 6.28 -5.29
N THR A 31 21.48 7.24 -5.17
CA THR A 31 21.62 8.05 -3.95
C THR A 31 21.73 9.53 -4.28
N LEU A 32 21.18 10.37 -3.41
CA LEU A 32 21.34 11.82 -3.41
C LEU A 32 22.31 12.22 -2.30
N LEU A 33 23.29 13.04 -2.68
CA LEU A 33 24.26 13.66 -1.78
C LEU A 33 24.04 15.17 -1.85
N ILE A 34 24.16 15.86 -0.72
CA ILE A 34 24.06 17.32 -0.65
C ILE A 34 25.42 17.84 -0.20
N ALA A 35 26.07 18.64 -1.06
CA ALA A 35 27.34 19.24 -0.71
C ALA A 35 27.21 20.05 0.60
N GLY A 36 28.18 19.87 1.50
CA GLY A 36 28.17 20.51 2.82
C GLY A 36 27.32 19.82 3.88
N HIS A 37 26.63 18.72 3.56
CA HIS A 37 25.87 17.92 4.54
C HIS A 37 26.41 16.48 4.59
N SER A 38 26.49 15.92 5.80
CA SER A 38 26.88 14.54 6.01
C SER A 38 25.71 13.59 5.75
N GLY A 39 25.93 12.54 4.97
CA GLY A 39 24.96 11.48 4.73
C GLY A 39 24.45 11.43 3.28
N GLN A 40 23.54 10.49 3.02
CA GLN A 40 22.94 10.25 1.71
C GLN A 40 21.46 9.85 1.85
N ALA A 41 20.67 10.16 0.82
CA ALA A 41 19.26 9.76 0.73
C ALA A 41 19.06 8.81 -0.47
N PRO A 42 18.27 7.73 -0.34
CA PRO A 42 17.99 6.85 -1.46
C PRO A 42 17.17 7.58 -2.53
N THR A 43 17.44 7.30 -3.80
CA THR A 43 16.65 7.78 -4.93
C THR A 43 16.10 6.64 -5.75
N VAL A 44 14.93 6.87 -6.35
CA VAL A 44 14.33 5.95 -7.33
C VAL A 44 14.15 6.66 -8.65
N GLN A 45 14.36 5.96 -9.76
CA GLN A 45 14.04 6.48 -11.09
C GLN A 45 12.66 6.02 -11.56
N ILE A 46 11.81 6.98 -11.95
CA ILE A 46 10.49 6.74 -12.55
C ILE A 46 10.37 7.62 -13.79
N ASN A 47 10.13 7.01 -14.95
CA ASN A 47 10.02 7.71 -16.24
C ASN A 47 11.23 8.64 -16.53
N GLY A 48 12.45 8.16 -16.23
CA GLY A 48 13.70 8.91 -16.45
C GLY A 48 13.92 10.10 -15.51
N ARG A 49 13.12 10.23 -14.44
CA ARG A 49 13.26 11.26 -13.41
C ARG A 49 13.66 10.60 -12.09
N SER A 50 14.60 11.23 -11.39
CA SER A 50 15.01 10.81 -10.04
C SER A 50 14.08 11.43 -9.00
N TYR A 51 13.58 10.59 -8.09
CA TYR A 51 12.76 10.99 -6.95
C TYR A 51 13.51 10.64 -5.66
N VAL A 52 13.36 11.49 -4.66
CA VAL A 52 13.91 11.29 -3.31
C VAL A 52 12.79 11.45 -2.30
N ASP A 53 12.86 10.67 -1.23
CA ASP A 53 12.01 10.81 -0.06
C ASP A 53 12.27 12.18 0.62
N ILE A 54 11.22 12.98 0.79
CA ILE A 54 11.33 14.36 1.28
C ILE A 54 11.70 14.41 2.76
N GLU A 55 11.31 13.40 3.53
CA GLU A 55 11.67 13.21 4.93
C GLU A 55 13.17 12.92 5.07
N SER A 56 13.71 12.09 4.18
CA SER A 56 15.16 11.87 4.05
C SER A 56 15.89 13.17 3.69
N LEU A 57 15.32 13.99 2.81
CA LEU A 57 15.90 15.29 2.43
C LEU A 57 15.92 16.27 3.62
N ALA A 58 14.84 16.34 4.39
CA ALA A 58 14.75 17.15 5.60
C ALA A 58 15.80 16.72 6.64
N ARG A 59 15.96 15.41 6.85
CA ARG A 59 16.96 14.87 7.77
C ARG A 59 18.39 15.20 7.33
N LEU A 60 18.71 15.07 6.04
CA LEU A 60 20.04 15.41 5.52
C LEU A 60 20.38 16.88 5.69
N THR A 61 19.39 17.75 5.54
CA THR A 61 19.58 19.21 5.59
C THR A 61 19.42 19.81 6.98
N HIS A 62 19.13 18.99 8.00
CA HIS A 62 18.65 19.44 9.32
C HIS A 62 17.48 20.43 9.19
N GLY A 63 16.66 20.26 8.15
CA GLY A 63 15.47 21.04 7.89
C GLY A 63 14.24 20.50 8.60
N SER A 64 13.14 21.24 8.50
CA SER A 64 11.83 20.80 8.97
C SER A 64 10.83 20.79 7.83
N LEU A 65 9.87 19.87 7.88
CA LEU A 65 8.77 19.79 6.94
C LEU A 65 7.49 20.28 7.59
N SER A 66 6.65 20.94 6.81
CA SER A 66 5.25 21.16 7.13
C SER A 66 4.38 20.81 5.94
N PHE A 67 3.27 20.16 6.21
CA PHE A 67 2.30 19.72 5.22
C PHE A 67 1.03 20.56 5.37
N GLN A 68 0.50 21.01 4.23
CA GLN A 68 -0.78 21.71 4.19
C GLN A 68 -1.49 21.39 2.87
N SER A 69 -2.47 20.48 2.93
CA SER A 69 -3.26 20.01 1.79
C SER A 69 -2.39 19.67 0.57
N ASN A 70 -2.27 20.57 -0.42
CA ASN A 70 -1.48 20.36 -1.64
C ASN A 70 -0.10 21.06 -1.63
N GLN A 71 0.37 21.50 -0.47
CA GLN A 71 1.66 22.15 -0.29
C GLN A 71 2.52 21.40 0.73
N ILE A 72 3.77 21.17 0.34
CA ILE A 72 4.82 20.63 1.20
C ILE A 72 5.88 21.72 1.30
N THR A 73 6.14 22.19 2.50
CA THR A 73 7.14 23.23 2.76
C THR A 73 8.31 22.59 3.50
N LEU A 74 9.50 22.65 2.89
CA LEU A 74 10.77 22.31 3.53
C LEU A 74 11.45 23.60 3.98
N ALA A 75 11.57 23.81 5.28
CA ALA A 75 12.31 24.92 5.86
C ALA A 75 13.76 24.50 6.12
N LEU A 76 14.70 25.20 5.49
CA LEU A 76 16.15 24.96 5.61
C LEU A 76 16.77 25.93 6.62
N PRO A 77 17.71 25.47 7.47
CA PRO A 77 18.42 26.35 8.39
C PRO A 77 19.24 27.42 7.64
N GLY A 78 19.22 28.67 8.15
CA GLY A 78 20.00 29.79 7.59
C GLY A 78 19.35 30.54 6.42
N SER A 79 18.13 30.17 6.00
CA SER A 79 17.36 30.94 5.01
C SER A 79 16.62 32.09 5.69
N PRO A 80 16.78 33.37 5.28
CA PRO A 80 15.98 34.46 5.82
C PRO A 80 14.51 34.24 5.47
N THR A 81 13.70 33.92 6.47
CA THR A 81 12.28 33.64 6.33
C THR A 81 11.50 34.93 6.10
N ASN A 82 11.24 35.28 4.84
CA ASN A 82 10.07 36.09 4.48
C ASN A 82 8.86 35.16 4.27
N SER A 83 8.65 34.21 5.19
CA SER A 83 7.44 33.38 5.19
C SER A 83 6.36 34.07 6.01
N PRO A 84 5.09 34.04 5.57
CA PRO A 84 3.97 34.38 6.43
C PRO A 84 4.11 33.56 7.72
N ALA A 85 3.84 34.16 8.88
CA ALA A 85 3.90 33.49 10.17
C ALA A 85 3.34 32.07 10.04
N ALA A 86 4.18 31.07 10.32
CA ALA A 86 3.79 29.67 10.24
C ALA A 86 2.50 29.51 11.05
N LYS A 87 1.38 29.25 10.36
CA LYS A 87 0.17 28.82 11.04
C LYS A 87 0.58 27.54 11.76
N THR A 88 0.47 27.52 13.08
CA THR A 88 0.74 26.35 13.90
C THR A 88 0.08 25.15 13.23
N ALA A 89 0.89 24.18 12.77
CA ALA A 89 0.37 23.01 12.10
C ALA A 89 -0.69 22.37 13.02
N PRO A 90 -1.86 21.96 12.48
CA PRO A 90 -2.87 21.29 13.29
C PRO A 90 -2.22 20.12 14.04
N THR A 91 -2.33 20.11 15.36
CA THR A 91 -1.84 19.00 16.17
C THR A 91 -2.86 17.86 16.13
N GLY A 92 -2.43 16.68 15.70
CA GLY A 92 -3.29 15.49 15.61
C GLY A 92 -3.82 15.28 14.20
N PHE A 93 -4.86 14.45 14.07
CA PHE A 93 -5.37 14.07 12.76
C PHE A 93 -6.32 15.12 12.18
N SER A 94 -6.32 15.24 10.85
CA SER A 94 -7.37 16.00 10.17
C SER A 94 -8.67 15.20 10.13
N THR A 95 -9.80 15.88 10.31
CA THR A 95 -11.13 15.24 10.28
C THR A 95 -11.43 14.59 8.93
N GLY A 96 -10.93 15.19 7.83
CA GLY A 96 -11.07 14.64 6.48
C GLY A 96 -10.34 13.31 6.34
N PHE A 97 -9.07 13.28 6.75
CA PHE A 97 -8.28 12.06 6.77
C PHE A 97 -8.92 10.97 7.64
N LEU A 98 -9.29 11.27 8.89
CA LEU A 98 -9.86 10.26 9.80
C LEU A 98 -11.11 9.61 9.23
N LYS A 99 -12.02 10.39 8.64
CA LYS A 99 -13.23 9.84 8.00
C LYS A 99 -12.86 8.89 6.86
N ALA A 100 -11.97 9.31 5.95
CA ALA A 100 -11.54 8.49 4.83
C ALA A 100 -10.79 7.22 5.30
N ALA A 101 -9.93 7.32 6.32
CA ALA A 101 -9.22 6.18 6.90
C ALA A 101 -10.19 5.15 7.53
N ILE A 102 -11.22 5.60 8.23
CA ILE A 102 -12.27 4.74 8.79
C ILE A 102 -13.05 4.03 7.67
N GLU A 103 -13.35 4.71 6.56
CA GLU A 103 -14.02 4.10 5.41
C GLU A 103 -13.17 2.99 4.78
N VAL A 104 -11.84 3.16 4.71
CA VAL A 104 -10.91 2.11 4.26
C VAL A 104 -10.96 0.90 5.19
N MET A 105 -10.82 1.11 6.51
CA MET A 105 -10.82 0.00 7.47
C MET A 105 -12.19 -0.71 7.54
N THR A 106 -13.27 0.02 7.29
CA THR A 106 -14.61 -0.58 7.16
C THR A 106 -14.67 -1.49 5.93
N GLU A 107 -14.15 -1.06 4.79
CA GLU A 107 -14.11 -1.90 3.58
C GLU A 107 -13.23 -3.15 3.79
N ILE A 108 -12.09 -3.02 4.48
CA ILE A 108 -11.23 -4.14 4.86
C ILE A 108 -11.99 -5.12 5.76
N ARG A 109 -12.77 -4.61 6.72
CA ARG A 109 -13.61 -5.45 7.59
C ARG A 109 -14.64 -6.23 6.78
N GLU A 110 -15.35 -5.57 5.86
CA GLU A 110 -16.35 -6.22 5.01
C GLU A 110 -15.71 -7.30 4.13
N TRP A 111 -14.55 -6.99 3.53
CA TRP A 111 -13.77 -7.96 2.77
C TRP A 111 -13.38 -9.18 3.62
N ARG A 112 -12.85 -8.95 4.82
CA ARG A 112 -12.49 -10.03 5.75
C ARG A 112 -13.69 -10.90 6.09
N VAL A 113 -14.80 -10.30 6.51
CA VAL A 113 -16.04 -11.02 6.86
C VAL A 113 -16.52 -11.88 5.70
N ALA A 114 -16.45 -11.36 4.48
CA ALA A 114 -16.84 -12.10 3.28
C ALA A 114 -15.99 -13.36 3.09
N ILE A 115 -14.66 -13.29 3.24
CA ILE A 115 -13.77 -14.46 3.12
C ILE A 115 -14.02 -15.46 4.26
N VAL A 116 -14.11 -14.98 5.50
CA VAL A 116 -14.39 -15.83 6.67
C VAL A 116 -15.68 -16.62 6.45
N ASN A 117 -16.74 -15.93 6.02
CA ASN A 117 -18.02 -16.57 5.74
C ASN A 117 -17.91 -17.59 4.59
N ALA A 118 -17.19 -17.26 3.51
CA ALA A 118 -17.00 -18.16 2.39
C ALA A 118 -16.32 -19.47 2.83
N VAL A 119 -15.26 -19.38 3.64
CA VAL A 119 -14.55 -20.56 4.15
C VAL A 119 -15.42 -21.37 5.10
N GLN A 120 -16.11 -20.72 6.05
CA GLN A 120 -16.98 -21.41 7.01
C GLN A 120 -18.15 -22.13 6.34
N THR A 121 -18.66 -21.59 5.23
CA THR A 121 -19.77 -22.16 4.47
C THR A 121 -19.32 -23.06 3.31
N ASN A 122 -18.01 -23.37 3.23
CA ASN A 122 -17.41 -24.18 2.17
C ASN A 122 -17.66 -23.65 0.74
N ASN A 123 -17.82 -22.33 0.62
CA ASN A 123 -17.92 -21.61 -0.64
C ASN A 123 -16.52 -21.25 -1.17
N PRO A 124 -16.31 -21.30 -2.50
CA PRO A 124 -15.01 -21.04 -3.08
C PRO A 124 -14.61 -19.57 -2.96
N VAL A 125 -13.37 -19.33 -2.50
CA VAL A 125 -12.71 -18.02 -2.59
C VAL A 125 -11.95 -17.97 -3.92
N ASP A 126 -12.51 -17.25 -4.90
CA ASP A 126 -11.90 -17.07 -6.22
C ASP A 126 -11.35 -15.66 -6.45
N GLU A 127 -10.43 -15.56 -7.40
CA GLU A 127 -9.69 -14.33 -7.71
C GLU A 127 -10.59 -13.20 -8.22
N VAL A 128 -11.60 -13.51 -9.03
CA VAL A 128 -12.50 -12.50 -9.61
C VAL A 128 -13.33 -11.87 -8.50
N TRP A 129 -13.84 -12.68 -7.58
CA TRP A 129 -14.62 -12.21 -6.43
C TRP A 129 -13.77 -11.37 -5.48
N VAL A 130 -12.58 -11.85 -5.07
CA VAL A 130 -11.64 -11.11 -4.21
C VAL A 130 -11.24 -9.77 -4.83
N SER A 131 -11.02 -9.74 -6.15
CA SER A 131 -10.59 -8.52 -6.85
C SER A 131 -11.58 -7.36 -6.75
N ARG A 132 -12.87 -7.64 -6.47
CA ARG A 132 -13.88 -6.59 -6.28
C ARG A 132 -13.63 -5.82 -4.99
N PHE A 133 -13.38 -6.54 -3.90
CA PHE A 133 -13.02 -5.94 -2.61
C PHE A 133 -11.69 -5.19 -2.67
N SER A 134 -10.67 -5.76 -3.32
CA SER A 134 -9.37 -5.09 -3.41
C SER A 134 -9.43 -3.80 -4.22
N ARG A 135 -10.21 -3.77 -5.31
CA ARG A 135 -10.46 -2.53 -6.07
C ARG A 135 -11.24 -1.50 -5.28
N ALA A 136 -12.31 -1.91 -4.59
CA ALA A 136 -13.11 -1.01 -3.76
C ALA A 136 -12.26 -0.39 -2.63
N THR A 137 -11.48 -1.21 -1.94
CA THR A 137 -10.58 -0.76 -0.87
C THR A 137 -9.49 0.17 -1.41
N ARG A 138 -8.88 -0.15 -2.56
CA ARG A 138 -7.88 0.71 -3.20
C ARG A 138 -8.43 2.08 -3.58
N SER A 139 -9.67 2.14 -4.05
CA SER A 139 -10.32 3.41 -4.36
C SER A 139 -10.48 4.28 -3.11
N LYS A 140 -10.91 3.69 -1.98
CA LYS A 140 -11.00 4.40 -0.70
C LYS A 140 -9.63 4.80 -0.15
N LEU A 141 -8.61 3.96 -0.35
CA LEU A 141 -7.24 4.28 0.04
C LEU A 141 -6.71 5.50 -0.71
N ALA A 142 -7.04 5.64 -2.00
CA ALA A 142 -6.71 6.84 -2.77
C ALA A 142 -7.39 8.10 -2.22
N LEU A 143 -8.65 8.00 -1.76
CA LEU A 143 -9.35 9.11 -1.10
C LEU A 143 -8.71 9.49 0.24
N ALA A 144 -8.30 8.49 1.04
CA ALA A 144 -7.59 8.73 2.29
C ALA A 144 -6.23 9.40 2.07
N SER A 145 -5.50 8.99 1.03
CA SER A 145 -4.24 9.62 0.62
C SER A 145 -4.43 11.09 0.25
N ALA A 146 -5.47 11.39 -0.52
CA ALA A 146 -5.79 12.76 -0.93
C ALA A 146 -6.23 13.67 0.23
N ALA A 147 -6.62 13.09 1.37
CA ALA A 147 -7.07 13.81 2.55
C ALA A 147 -5.97 14.04 3.60
N ILE A 148 -4.72 13.63 3.34
CA ILE A 148 -3.59 13.83 4.26
C ILE A 148 -3.27 15.32 4.37
N GLU A 149 -3.32 15.87 5.59
CA GLU A 149 -2.97 17.27 5.86
C GLU A 149 -1.92 17.42 6.96
N THR A 150 -1.72 16.41 7.80
CA THR A 150 -0.80 16.46 8.95
C THR A 150 0.21 15.30 8.94
N ASP A 151 1.26 15.40 9.76
CA ASP A 151 2.21 14.30 9.97
C ASP A 151 1.52 13.08 10.61
N ALA A 152 0.56 13.32 11.51
CA ALA A 152 -0.23 12.25 12.10
C ALA A 152 -1.03 11.51 11.02
N ASP A 153 -1.67 12.23 10.09
CA ASP A 153 -2.39 11.64 8.95
C ASP A 153 -1.45 10.76 8.11
N ARG A 154 -0.25 11.25 7.79
CA ARG A 154 0.75 10.49 7.02
C ARG A 154 1.16 9.21 7.72
N SER A 155 1.43 9.26 9.02
CA SER A 155 1.79 8.07 9.80
C SER A 155 0.63 7.07 9.90
N ALA A 156 -0.60 7.53 10.14
CA ALA A 156 -1.77 6.66 10.15
C ALA A 156 -2.10 6.11 8.75
N PHE A 157 -1.80 6.84 7.68
CA PHE A 157 -2.00 6.36 6.31
C PHE A 157 -1.12 5.14 6.02
N GLN A 158 0.09 5.08 6.56
CA GLN A 158 0.94 3.88 6.49
C GLN A 158 0.30 2.69 7.21
N LEU A 159 -0.26 2.90 8.39
CA LEU A 159 -0.98 1.86 9.14
C LEU A 159 -2.18 1.31 8.34
N VAL A 160 -2.97 2.18 7.72
CA VAL A 160 -4.12 1.76 6.90
C VAL A 160 -3.66 1.03 5.63
N THR A 161 -2.56 1.48 5.02
CA THR A 161 -1.94 0.82 3.87
C THR A 161 -1.42 -0.58 4.23
N ASN A 162 -0.83 -0.74 5.41
CA ASN A 162 -0.42 -2.04 5.94
C ASN A 162 -1.63 -2.96 6.17
N GLY A 163 -2.73 -2.42 6.71
CA GLY A 163 -4.01 -3.16 6.82
C GLY A 163 -4.51 -3.68 5.47
N PHE A 164 -4.47 -2.84 4.43
CA PHE A 164 -4.81 -3.26 3.06
C PHE A 164 -3.87 -4.36 2.53
N ASN A 165 -2.57 -4.20 2.71
CA ASN A 165 -1.57 -5.18 2.25
C ASN A 165 -1.71 -6.54 2.96
N ASN A 166 -1.94 -6.52 4.28
CA ASN A 166 -2.19 -7.73 5.07
C ASN A 166 -3.47 -8.45 4.60
N MET A 167 -4.53 -7.69 4.29
CA MET A 167 -5.78 -8.25 3.78
C MET A 167 -5.62 -8.84 2.37
N GLN A 168 -4.81 -8.21 1.52
CA GLN A 168 -4.46 -8.75 0.21
C GLN A 168 -3.71 -10.09 0.34
N GLN A 169 -2.68 -10.14 1.19
CA GLN A 169 -1.93 -11.37 1.44
C GLN A 169 -2.81 -12.50 2.01
N LEU A 170 -3.71 -12.16 2.95
CA LEU A 170 -4.68 -13.11 3.49
C LEU A 170 -5.58 -13.67 2.38
N SER A 171 -6.05 -12.81 1.48
CA SER A 171 -6.89 -13.23 0.37
C SER A 171 -6.16 -14.11 -0.63
N ASP A 172 -4.93 -13.73 -0.98
CA ASP A 172 -4.09 -14.49 -1.90
C ASP A 172 -3.80 -15.88 -1.35
N LYS A 173 -3.57 -16.03 -0.04
CA LYS A 173 -3.43 -17.32 0.64
C LYS A 173 -4.64 -18.24 0.39
N TYR A 174 -5.87 -17.74 0.52
CA TYR A 174 -7.07 -18.55 0.31
C TYR A 174 -7.37 -18.84 -1.16
N VAL A 175 -7.11 -17.88 -2.06
CA VAL A 175 -7.18 -18.09 -3.51
C VAL A 175 -6.18 -19.17 -3.94
N GLN A 176 -4.95 -19.14 -3.42
CA GLN A 176 -3.93 -20.13 -3.75
C GLN A 176 -4.28 -21.54 -3.23
N ARG A 177 -4.83 -21.65 -2.02
CA ARG A 177 -5.37 -22.93 -1.53
C ARG A 177 -6.40 -23.50 -2.49
N ARG A 178 -7.33 -22.66 -2.98
CA ARG A 178 -8.34 -23.07 -3.96
C ARG A 178 -7.70 -23.51 -5.28
N LYS A 179 -6.77 -22.75 -5.84
CA LYS A 179 -6.05 -23.08 -7.08
C LYS A 179 -5.33 -24.43 -6.98
N ASN A 180 -4.76 -24.72 -5.81
CA ASN A 180 -4.03 -25.96 -5.54
C ASN A 180 -4.93 -27.12 -5.07
N LEU A 181 -6.26 -26.96 -5.12
CA LEU A 181 -7.24 -27.94 -4.64
C LEU A 181 -7.00 -28.38 -3.18
N GLN A 182 -6.41 -27.49 -2.37
CA GLN A 182 -6.14 -27.77 -0.97
C GLN A 182 -7.41 -27.60 -0.16
N PHE A 183 -7.72 -28.61 0.66
CA PHE A 183 -8.78 -28.51 1.64
C PHE A 183 -8.51 -27.36 2.61
N THR A 184 -9.53 -26.54 2.88
CA THR A 184 -9.47 -25.44 3.83
C THR A 184 -10.42 -25.73 4.97
N PRO A 185 -9.91 -26.06 6.17
CA PRO A 185 -10.74 -26.26 7.36
C PRO A 185 -11.59 -25.02 7.68
N THR A 186 -12.81 -25.21 8.19
CA THR A 186 -13.71 -24.10 8.55
C THR A 186 -13.16 -23.22 9.68
N ASN A 187 -12.24 -23.76 10.48
CA ASN A 187 -11.52 -23.08 11.54
C ASN A 187 -10.13 -22.56 11.11
N SER A 188 -9.87 -22.42 9.81
CA SER A 188 -8.55 -21.99 9.30
C SER A 188 -8.14 -20.57 9.70
N PHE A 189 -9.08 -19.77 10.20
CA PHE A 189 -8.85 -18.43 10.74
C PHE A 189 -8.43 -18.46 12.22
N ASP A 190 -8.64 -19.56 12.93
CA ASP A 190 -8.23 -19.69 14.31
C ASP A 190 -6.70 -19.61 14.39
N ASN A 191 -6.21 -18.54 15.01
CA ASN A 191 -4.77 -18.25 15.11
C ASN A 191 -4.07 -18.04 13.75
N ASP A 192 -4.80 -17.61 12.72
CA ASP A 192 -4.17 -17.20 11.46
C ASP A 192 -3.38 -15.90 11.68
N PRO A 193 -2.04 -15.90 11.48
CA PRO A 193 -1.21 -14.73 11.78
C PRO A 193 -1.52 -13.54 10.85
N LEU A 194 -1.93 -13.79 9.59
CA LEU A 194 -2.31 -12.70 8.68
C LEU A 194 -3.65 -12.11 9.10
N ASP A 195 -4.60 -12.95 9.53
CA ASP A 195 -5.87 -12.48 10.07
C ASP A 195 -5.69 -11.63 11.33
N GLN A 196 -4.82 -12.07 12.24
CA GLN A 196 -4.46 -11.32 13.46
C GLN A 196 -3.80 -9.97 13.15
N LYS A 197 -2.95 -9.88 12.11
CA LYS A 197 -2.38 -8.61 11.65
C LYS A 197 -3.47 -7.67 11.11
N VAL A 198 -4.39 -8.17 10.28
CA VAL A 198 -5.53 -7.37 9.77
C VAL A 198 -6.36 -6.80 10.93
N LEU A 199 -6.68 -7.63 11.92
CA LEU A 199 -7.42 -7.21 13.12
C LEU A 199 -6.63 -6.19 13.96
N SER A 200 -5.32 -6.39 14.10
CA SER A 200 -4.43 -5.50 14.84
C SER A 200 -4.37 -4.10 14.21
N CYS A 201 -4.30 -4.02 12.88
CA CYS A 201 -4.37 -2.75 12.17
C CYS A 201 -5.70 -2.01 12.44
N ALA A 202 -6.83 -2.73 12.43
CA ALA A 202 -8.15 -2.14 12.70
C ALA A 202 -8.28 -1.60 14.13
N GLN A 203 -7.83 -2.38 15.11
CA GLN A 203 -7.81 -1.97 16.51
C GLN A 203 -6.85 -0.79 16.72
N GLY A 204 -5.70 -0.81 16.05
CA GLY A 204 -4.73 0.26 16.01
C GLY A 204 -5.37 1.58 15.60
N LEU A 205 -5.97 1.65 14.41
CA LEU A 205 -6.59 2.89 13.92
C LEU A 205 -7.69 3.40 14.88
N ALA A 206 -8.51 2.50 15.42
CA ALA A 206 -9.54 2.87 16.39
C ALA A 206 -8.95 3.52 17.65
N ALA A 207 -7.86 2.97 18.19
CA ALA A 207 -7.17 3.54 19.34
C ALA A 207 -6.52 4.89 19.03
N LEU A 208 -6.01 5.08 17.81
CA LEU A 208 -5.43 6.36 17.37
C LEU A 208 -6.50 7.46 17.25
N ALA A 209 -7.66 7.13 16.68
CA ALA A 209 -8.76 8.06 16.51
C ALA A 209 -9.26 8.64 17.85
N VAL A 210 -9.27 7.82 18.92
CA VAL A 210 -9.67 8.27 20.26
C VAL A 210 -8.65 9.23 20.88
N ASN A 211 -7.36 8.98 20.69
CA ASN A 211 -6.29 9.76 21.31
C ASN A 211 -5.89 11.01 20.51
N ASN A 212 -6.43 11.17 19.29
CA ASN A 212 -6.06 12.21 18.33
C ASN A 212 -4.53 12.39 18.13
N GLN A 213 -3.78 11.31 18.33
CA GLN A 213 -2.32 11.30 18.22
C GLN A 213 -1.89 9.98 17.61
N PHE A 214 -0.91 10.03 16.71
CA PHE A 214 -0.31 8.83 16.17
C PHE A 214 0.59 8.16 17.22
N LYS A 215 0.43 6.85 17.35
CA LYS A 215 1.34 5.94 18.04
C LYS A 215 1.54 4.75 17.11
N ASP A 216 2.78 4.29 17.01
CA ASP A 216 3.07 3.12 16.19
C ASP A 216 2.30 1.90 16.69
N VAL A 217 1.89 1.04 15.75
CA VAL A 217 1.18 -0.21 16.05
C VAL A 217 2.02 -1.36 15.50
N PRO A 218 2.98 -1.88 16.28
CA PRO A 218 3.97 -2.85 15.81
C PRO A 218 3.36 -4.10 15.18
N SER A 219 2.20 -4.53 15.68
CA SER A 219 1.46 -5.70 15.19
C SER A 219 0.79 -5.52 13.84
N CYS A 220 0.81 -4.31 13.27
CA CYS A 220 0.29 -4.04 11.93
C CYS A 220 1.37 -4.14 10.83
N HIS A 221 2.66 -4.18 11.21
CA HIS A 221 3.79 -4.35 10.28
C HIS A 221 4.08 -5.82 9.97
#